data_AF-A0A7X8ZP59-F1
#
_entry.id   AF-A0A7X8ZP59-F1
#
_cell.length_a   1.000
_cell.length_b   1.000
_cell.length_c   1.000
_cell.angle_alpha   90.00
_cell.angle_beta   90.00
_cell.angle_gamma   90.00
#
_symmetry.space_group_name_H-M   'P 1'
#
loop_
_entity.id
_entity.type
_entity.pdbx_description
1 polymer ?
#
loop_
_entity_poly.entity_id
_entity_poly.type
_entity_poly.pdbx_seq_one_letter_code
_entity_poly.pdbx_strand_id
1 'polypeptide(L)'
;MSDKVTTFKELKLKLNEIVDHYDELDYLNFDAKLKNGNKFNFNYDSKSFDNPQKTLKHGYHPISVFNAIIDILASCIMISFLAVTAVKAHLNGMTLAMVINTFIFFIIYFIVSAIFHFFDQSSRARKPLYLVRFGLSNVPLILLLSSLFIINNTSKVFFILTFAFAALSVFFISFGTKFGQRAANSSYIAYAIIILVIAKGNVSLTGLAVMLIIAGLIPMLTPSRWHKPATNGVFLVATVSFFFQYLLLL
;
A
#
# COMPACT_ATOMS: atom_id res chain seq x y z
N MET A 1 -19.20 -52.36 -24.06
CA MET A 1 -19.50 -51.15 -23.25
C MET A 1 -18.19 -50.38 -23.12
N SER A 2 -18.12 -49.08 -23.41
CA SER A 2 -16.81 -48.40 -23.46
C SER A 2 -16.19 -48.31 -22.07
N ASP A 3 -14.87 -48.52 -21.96
CA ASP A 3 -14.13 -48.49 -20.68
C ASP A 3 -14.41 -47.23 -19.86
N LYS A 4 -14.67 -46.10 -20.54
CA LYS A 4 -15.06 -44.84 -19.89
C LYS A 4 -16.37 -44.94 -19.10
N VAL A 5 -17.38 -45.62 -19.64
CA VAL A 5 -18.67 -45.76 -18.95
C VAL A 5 -18.49 -46.61 -17.68
N THR A 6 -17.64 -47.63 -17.74
CA THR A 6 -17.30 -48.47 -16.59
C THR A 6 -16.52 -47.69 -15.53
N THR A 7 -15.46 -46.98 -15.91
CA THR A 7 -14.65 -46.17 -14.98
C THR A 7 -15.46 -45.06 -14.30
N PHE A 8 -16.37 -44.40 -15.02
CA PHE A 8 -17.22 -43.37 -14.40
C PHE A 8 -18.30 -43.94 -13.48
N LYS A 9 -18.78 -45.17 -13.73
CA LYS A 9 -19.66 -45.87 -12.78
C LYS A 9 -18.92 -46.23 -11.49
N GLU A 10 -17.67 -46.71 -11.60
CA GLU A 10 -16.83 -46.99 -10.43
C GLU A 10 -16.49 -45.72 -9.64
N LEU A 11 -16.19 -44.61 -10.32
CA LEU A 11 -15.99 -43.32 -9.68
C LEU A 11 -17.24 -42.88 -8.89
N LYS A 12 -18.43 -43.07 -9.45
CA LYS A 12 -19.69 -42.76 -8.77
C LYS A 12 -19.87 -43.60 -7.50
N LEU A 13 -19.56 -44.90 -7.56
CA LEU A 13 -19.65 -45.78 -6.39
C LEU A 13 -18.69 -45.33 -5.28
N LYS A 14 -17.44 -45.01 -5.62
CA LYS A 14 -16.45 -44.49 -4.67
C LYS A 14 -16.84 -43.15 -4.07
N LEU A 15 -17.46 -42.26 -4.86
CA LEU A 15 -17.97 -40.99 -4.36
C LEU A 15 -19.13 -41.19 -3.38
N ASN A 16 -20.03 -42.14 -3.65
CA ASN A 16 -21.09 -42.47 -2.71
C ASN A 16 -20.53 -43.04 -1.40
N GLU A 17 -19.54 -43.92 -1.49
CA GLU A 17 -18.87 -44.50 -0.31
C GLU A 17 -18.19 -43.41 0.55
N ILE A 18 -17.57 -42.41 -0.09
CA ILE A 18 -17.02 -41.22 0.58
C ILE A 18 -18.13 -40.40 1.27
N VAL A 19 -19.29 -40.27 0.64
CA VAL A 19 -20.45 -39.55 1.22
C VAL A 19 -21.02 -40.31 2.42
N ASP A 20 -21.08 -41.64 2.35
CA ASP A 20 -21.60 -42.49 3.42
C ASP A 20 -20.68 -42.51 4.66
N HIS A 21 -19.38 -42.24 4.49
CA HIS A 21 -18.37 -42.16 5.58
C HIS A 21 -17.84 -40.73 5.79
N TYR A 22 -18.69 -39.71 5.56
CA TYR A 22 -18.26 -38.31 5.61
C TYR A 22 -17.69 -37.90 6.98
N ASP A 23 -18.16 -38.51 8.07
CA ASP A 23 -17.70 -38.26 9.45
C ASP A 23 -16.25 -38.73 9.69
N GLU A 24 -15.72 -39.61 8.84
CA GLU A 24 -14.36 -40.18 8.94
C GLU A 24 -13.36 -39.51 7.98
N LEU A 25 -13.82 -38.51 7.21
CA LEU A 25 -13.06 -37.89 6.13
C LEU A 25 -12.09 -36.80 6.65
N ASP A 26 -10.78 -37.06 6.66
CA ASP A 26 -9.77 -36.04 7.05
C ASP A 26 -9.45 -35.05 5.90
N TYR A 27 -9.39 -35.54 4.66
CA TYR A 27 -9.03 -34.76 3.48
C TYR A 27 -9.59 -35.35 2.19
N LEU A 28 -10.11 -34.51 1.29
CA LEU A 28 -10.59 -34.91 -0.04
C LEU A 28 -10.25 -33.85 -1.07
N ASN A 29 -9.53 -34.25 -2.12
CA ASN A 29 -9.22 -33.37 -3.25
C ASN A 29 -9.63 -34.02 -4.56
N PHE A 30 -10.41 -33.29 -5.35
CA PHE A 30 -10.92 -33.69 -6.64
C PHE A 30 -10.58 -32.62 -7.67
N ASP A 31 -9.86 -33.00 -8.72
CA ASP A 31 -9.56 -32.14 -9.87
C ASP A 31 -9.99 -32.86 -11.15
N ALA A 32 -10.87 -32.21 -11.91
CA ALA A 32 -11.29 -32.68 -13.21
C ALA A 32 -11.18 -31.56 -14.25
N LYS A 33 -10.53 -31.85 -15.37
CA LYS A 33 -10.39 -30.93 -16.50
C LYS A 33 -11.14 -31.47 -17.71
N LEU A 34 -12.12 -30.71 -18.19
CA LEU A 34 -12.81 -30.97 -19.44
C LEU A 34 -11.95 -30.58 -20.65
N LYS A 35 -12.19 -31.24 -21.79
CA LYS A 35 -11.47 -30.98 -23.04
C LYS A 35 -11.68 -29.54 -23.56
N ASN A 36 -12.79 -28.90 -23.22
CA ASN A 36 -13.08 -27.51 -23.56
C ASN A 36 -12.34 -26.49 -22.69
N GLY A 37 -11.50 -26.95 -21.76
CA GLY A 37 -10.68 -26.10 -20.88
C GLY A 37 -11.31 -25.81 -19.51
N ASN A 38 -12.60 -26.13 -19.31
CA ASN A 38 -13.25 -25.97 -18.00
C ASN A 38 -12.65 -26.93 -16.97
N LYS A 39 -12.52 -26.46 -15.72
CA LYS A 39 -12.00 -27.25 -14.60
C LYS A 39 -12.99 -27.27 -13.45
N PHE A 40 -13.15 -28.43 -12.84
CA PHE A 40 -13.83 -28.61 -11.55
C PHE A 40 -12.76 -28.94 -10.53
N ASN A 41 -12.63 -28.11 -9.50
CA ASN A 41 -11.76 -28.39 -8.38
C ASN A 41 -12.60 -28.34 -7.10
N PHE A 42 -12.56 -29.42 -6.34
CA PHE A 42 -13.18 -29.51 -5.03
C PHE A 42 -12.10 -29.95 -4.04
N ASN A 43 -11.91 -29.19 -2.97
CA ASN A 43 -10.95 -29.49 -1.92
C ASN A 43 -11.62 -29.33 -0.56
N TYR A 44 -11.62 -30.40 0.22
CA TYR A 44 -12.12 -30.49 1.57
C TYR A 44 -10.98 -30.94 2.49
N ASP A 45 -10.88 -30.28 3.64
CA ASP A 45 -9.87 -30.51 4.68
C ASP A 45 -10.57 -30.27 6.02
N SER A 46 -10.73 -31.34 6.82
CA SER A 46 -11.46 -31.34 8.08
C SER A 46 -10.95 -30.24 9.03
N LYS A 47 -9.61 -30.11 9.13
CA LYS A 47 -8.90 -29.13 9.96
C LYS A 47 -9.08 -27.69 9.48
N SER A 48 -9.46 -27.52 8.22
CA SER A 48 -9.80 -26.23 7.64
C SER A 48 -11.28 -25.87 7.80
N PHE A 49 -12.15 -26.87 7.96
CA PHE A 49 -13.60 -26.70 8.09
C PHE A 49 -14.02 -26.45 9.55
N ASP A 50 -13.39 -27.15 10.51
CA ASP A 50 -13.62 -27.00 11.95
C ASP A 50 -12.96 -25.75 12.55
N ASN A 51 -12.21 -25.00 11.74
CA ASN A 51 -11.57 -23.77 12.15
C ASN A 51 -12.42 -22.58 11.65
N PRO A 52 -13.31 -22.00 12.47
CA PRO A 52 -14.21 -20.91 12.05
C PRO A 52 -13.46 -19.66 11.53
N GLN A 53 -12.16 -19.54 11.82
CA GLN A 53 -11.30 -18.51 11.24
C GLN A 53 -10.97 -18.72 9.74
N LYS A 54 -11.08 -19.95 9.21
CA LYS A 54 -10.85 -20.25 7.78
C LYS A 54 -12.13 -20.23 6.95
N THR A 55 -13.31 -20.43 7.55
CA THR A 55 -14.61 -20.25 6.88
C THR A 55 -15.02 -18.77 6.79
N LEU A 56 -14.46 -17.89 7.63
CA LEU A 56 -14.47 -16.43 7.48
C LEU A 56 -13.51 -15.90 6.39
N LYS A 57 -13.27 -16.65 5.30
CA LYS A 57 -12.45 -16.18 4.16
C LYS A 57 -13.01 -14.94 3.43
N HIS A 58 -14.23 -14.51 3.76
CA HIS A 58 -14.90 -13.35 3.16
C HIS A 58 -15.51 -12.36 4.17
N GLY A 59 -15.08 -12.34 5.43
CA GLY A 59 -15.69 -11.45 6.40
C GLY A 59 -14.70 -10.89 7.40
N TYR A 60 -14.29 -9.64 7.19
CA TYR A 60 -13.67 -8.77 8.20
C TYR A 60 -12.21 -9.10 8.59
N HIS A 61 -11.28 -8.26 8.14
CA HIS A 61 -9.91 -8.22 8.65
C HIS A 61 -9.74 -7.01 9.60
N PRO A 62 -9.70 -7.21 10.93
CA PRO A 62 -9.62 -6.12 11.90
C PRO A 62 -8.45 -5.16 11.66
N ILE A 63 -7.31 -5.69 11.23
CA ILE A 63 -6.10 -4.90 10.93
C ILE A 63 -6.30 -3.98 9.72
N SER A 64 -7.08 -4.41 8.71
CA SER A 64 -7.33 -3.58 7.53
C SER A 64 -8.26 -2.43 7.88
N VAL A 65 -9.32 -2.68 8.65
CA VAL A 65 -10.25 -1.65 9.12
C VAL A 65 -9.55 -0.64 10.04
N PHE A 66 -8.69 -1.12 10.94
CA PHE A 66 -7.89 -0.24 11.80
C PHE A 66 -6.97 0.70 11.00
N ASN A 67 -6.29 0.19 9.97
CA ASN A 67 -5.49 1.03 9.08
C ASN A 67 -6.34 2.07 8.33
N ALA A 68 -7.54 1.70 7.89
CA ALA A 68 -8.47 2.65 7.26
C ALA A 68 -8.88 3.78 8.23
N ILE A 69 -9.14 3.45 9.50
CA ILE A 69 -9.46 4.44 10.54
C ILE A 69 -8.27 5.38 10.77
N ILE A 70 -7.05 4.85 10.90
CA ILE A 70 -5.83 5.67 11.03
C ILE A 70 -5.68 6.63 9.86
N ASP A 71 -5.92 6.15 8.63
CA ASP A 71 -5.80 6.98 7.43
C ASP A 71 -6.86 8.09 7.39
N ILE A 72 -8.09 7.81 7.84
CA ILE A 72 -9.13 8.84 7.98
C ILE A 72 -8.69 9.90 9.02
N LEU A 73 -8.20 9.48 10.18
CA LEU A 73 -7.71 10.40 11.21
C LEU A 73 -6.53 11.24 10.70
N ALA A 74 -5.60 10.62 9.97
CA ALA A 74 -4.48 11.32 9.33
C ALA A 74 -4.97 12.38 8.33
N SER A 75 -5.99 12.05 7.53
CA SER A 75 -6.63 13.01 6.61
C SER A 75 -7.23 14.20 7.37
N CYS A 76 -7.93 13.96 8.49
CA CYS A 76 -8.46 15.03 9.34
C CYS A 76 -7.35 15.93 9.90
N ILE A 77 -6.24 15.35 10.39
CA ILE A 77 -5.09 16.12 10.88
C ILE A 77 -4.50 16.98 9.76
N MET A 78 -4.39 16.45 8.53
CA MET A 78 -3.89 17.20 7.38
C MET A 78 -4.81 18.37 7.00
N ILE A 79 -6.12 18.21 7.12
CA ILE A 79 -7.08 19.31 6.93
C ILE A 79 -6.84 20.41 7.96
N SER A 80 -6.61 20.05 9.22
CA SER A 80 -6.26 21.04 10.27
C SER A 80 -4.95 21.76 9.96
N PHE A 81 -3.91 21.04 9.55
CA PHE A 81 -2.62 21.65 9.17
C PHE A 81 -2.75 22.57 7.96
N LEU A 82 -3.53 22.18 6.96
CA LEU A 82 -3.84 23.02 5.81
C LEU A 82 -4.55 24.30 6.24
N ALA A 83 -5.57 24.22 7.10
CA ALA A 83 -6.30 25.38 7.58
C ALA A 83 -5.40 26.37 8.33
N VAL A 84 -4.59 25.87 9.28
CA VAL A 84 -3.63 26.70 10.03
C VAL A 84 -2.61 27.35 9.08
N THR A 85 -2.09 26.57 8.13
CA THR A 85 -1.12 27.06 7.14
C THR A 85 -1.74 28.15 6.25
N ALA A 86 -2.97 27.96 5.77
CA ALA A 86 -3.66 28.91 4.91
C ALA A 86 -3.98 30.22 5.63
N VAL A 87 -4.42 30.16 6.90
CA VAL A 87 -4.66 31.36 7.72
C VAL A 87 -3.35 32.11 7.94
N LYS A 88 -2.28 31.43 8.36
CA LYS A 88 -0.98 32.06 8.62
C LYS A 88 -0.37 32.67 7.35
N ALA A 89 -0.48 31.96 6.22
CA ALA A 89 -0.11 32.45 4.90
C ALA A 89 -0.79 33.77 4.53
N HIS A 90 -2.11 33.83 4.75
CA HIS A 90 -2.91 35.01 4.47
C HIS A 90 -2.51 36.19 5.36
N LEU A 91 -2.34 35.96 6.68
CA LEU A 91 -1.90 36.98 7.62
C LEU A 91 -0.53 37.57 7.27
N ASN A 92 0.37 36.75 6.74
CA ASN A 92 1.72 37.16 6.34
C ASN A 92 1.81 37.66 4.88
N GLY A 93 0.71 37.68 4.13
CA GLY A 93 0.70 38.11 2.72
C GLY A 93 1.51 37.22 1.76
N MET A 94 1.71 35.93 2.10
CA MET A 94 2.57 35.03 1.34
C MET A 94 1.78 34.09 0.40
N THR A 95 2.24 33.95 -0.84
CA THR A 95 1.68 32.99 -1.80
C THR A 95 2.35 31.63 -1.65
N LEU A 96 1.60 30.61 -1.21
CA LEU A 96 2.14 29.33 -0.76
C LEU A 96 1.51 28.14 -1.47
N ALA A 97 1.30 28.30 -2.78
CA ALA A 97 0.62 27.31 -3.62
C ALA A 97 1.24 25.90 -3.52
N MET A 98 2.58 25.78 -3.50
CA MET A 98 3.23 24.47 -3.39
C MET A 98 3.03 23.79 -2.02
N VAL A 99 3.08 24.56 -0.92
CA VAL A 99 2.86 24.04 0.44
C VAL A 99 1.40 23.62 0.62
N ILE A 100 0.47 24.45 0.16
CA ILE A 100 -0.97 24.15 0.15
C ILE A 100 -1.25 22.88 -0.67
N ASN A 101 -0.71 22.80 -1.89
CA ASN A 101 -0.86 21.62 -2.74
C ASN A 101 -0.25 20.37 -2.09
N THR A 102 0.87 20.49 -1.37
CA THR A 102 1.47 19.38 -0.62
C THR A 102 0.45 18.77 0.34
N PHE A 103 -0.20 19.59 1.18
CA PHE A 103 -1.21 19.10 2.12
C PHE A 103 -2.44 18.52 1.41
N ILE A 104 -2.91 19.15 0.32
CA ILE A 104 -4.05 18.63 -0.47
C ILE A 104 -3.73 17.22 -1.00
N PHE A 105 -2.54 16.98 -1.55
CA PHE A 105 -2.17 15.66 -2.05
C PHE A 105 -1.95 14.64 -0.94
N PHE A 106 -1.49 15.04 0.25
CA PHE A 106 -1.47 14.14 1.42
C PHE A 106 -2.89 13.76 1.87
N ILE A 107 -3.85 14.70 1.88
CA ILE A 107 -5.27 14.43 2.17
C ILE A 107 -5.82 13.40 1.19
N ILE A 108 -5.61 13.62 -0.11
CA ILE A 108 -6.05 12.70 -1.18
C ILE A 108 -5.40 11.32 -1.01
N TYR A 109 -4.10 11.27 -0.73
CA TYR A 109 -3.38 10.02 -0.48
C TYR A 109 -4.00 9.23 0.68
N PHE A 110 -4.26 9.87 1.82
CA PHE A 110 -4.85 9.21 2.98
C PHE A 110 -6.28 8.72 2.71
N ILE A 111 -7.10 9.50 1.99
CA ILE A 111 -8.44 9.06 1.58
C ILE A 111 -8.36 7.82 0.68
N VAL A 112 -7.50 7.83 -0.34
CA VAL A 112 -7.33 6.67 -1.24
C VAL A 112 -6.73 5.48 -0.51
N SER A 113 -5.84 5.71 0.45
CA SER A 113 -5.28 4.67 1.31
C SER A 113 -6.36 4.03 2.19
N ALA A 114 -7.24 4.83 2.81
CA ALA A 114 -8.36 4.32 3.58
C ALA A 114 -9.30 3.49 2.72
N ILE A 115 -9.67 4.00 1.53
CA ILE A 115 -10.49 3.28 0.55
C ILE A 115 -9.83 1.93 0.21
N PHE A 116 -8.53 1.91 -0.10
CA PHE A 116 -7.80 0.67 -0.37
C PHE A 116 -7.90 -0.35 0.78
N HIS A 117 -7.89 0.12 2.03
CA HIS A 117 -7.98 -0.72 3.21
C HIS A 117 -9.39 -1.25 3.49
N PHE A 118 -10.44 -0.64 2.92
CA PHE A 118 -11.80 -1.19 2.95
C PHE A 118 -12.04 -2.31 1.95
N PHE A 119 -11.17 -2.50 0.94
CA PHE A 119 -11.31 -3.60 -0.01
C PHE A 119 -10.66 -4.90 0.48
N ASP A 120 -11.40 -6.00 0.35
CA ASP A 120 -10.91 -7.35 0.64
C ASP A 120 -9.73 -7.77 -0.24
N GLN A 121 -8.89 -8.68 0.26
CA GLN A 121 -7.70 -9.19 -0.45
C GLN A 121 -8.05 -9.87 -1.77
N SER A 122 -9.23 -10.48 -1.86
CA SER A 122 -9.73 -11.15 -3.06
C SER A 122 -10.32 -10.20 -4.11
N SER A 123 -10.54 -8.92 -3.78
CA SER A 123 -11.20 -7.99 -4.70
C SER A 123 -10.32 -7.67 -5.92
N ARG A 124 -10.89 -7.81 -7.12
CA ARG A 124 -10.22 -7.43 -8.38
C ARG A 124 -9.88 -5.94 -8.43
N ALA A 125 -10.66 -5.09 -7.74
CA ALA A 125 -10.42 -3.65 -7.65
C ALA A 125 -9.15 -3.29 -6.87
N ARG A 126 -8.62 -4.23 -6.06
CA ARG A 126 -7.49 -3.95 -5.15
C ARG A 126 -6.17 -3.67 -5.88
N LYS A 127 -5.92 -4.35 -7.01
CA LYS A 127 -4.70 -4.15 -7.81
C LYS A 127 -4.62 -2.75 -8.44
N PRO A 128 -5.64 -2.25 -9.17
CA PRO A 128 -5.60 -0.87 -9.68
C PRO A 128 -5.58 0.16 -8.55
N LEU A 129 -6.34 -0.04 -7.46
CA LEU A 129 -6.29 0.85 -6.28
C LEU A 129 -4.90 0.91 -5.64
N TYR A 130 -4.17 -0.20 -5.58
CA TYR A 130 -2.78 -0.22 -5.10
C TYR A 130 -1.86 0.64 -5.97
N LEU A 131 -1.98 0.55 -7.30
CA LEU A 131 -1.18 1.36 -8.22
C LEU A 131 -1.49 2.85 -8.08
N VAL A 132 -2.78 3.21 -7.98
CA VAL A 132 -3.23 4.58 -7.75
C VAL A 132 -2.70 5.10 -6.41
N ARG A 133 -2.87 4.33 -5.32
CA ARG A 133 -2.33 4.67 -4.00
C ARG A 133 -0.82 4.88 -4.03
N PHE A 134 -0.08 3.99 -4.70
CA PHE A 134 1.37 4.10 -4.79
C PHE A 134 1.80 5.33 -5.59
N GLY A 135 1.18 5.57 -6.74
CA GLY A 135 1.41 6.79 -7.54
C GLY A 135 1.13 8.06 -6.73
N LEU A 136 -0.02 8.10 -6.05
CA LEU A 136 -0.40 9.21 -5.16
C LEU A 136 0.51 9.38 -3.96
N SER A 137 1.28 8.38 -3.56
CA SER A 137 2.27 8.53 -2.48
C SER A 137 3.50 9.34 -2.93
N ASN A 138 3.83 9.32 -4.22
CA ASN A 138 5.00 10.02 -4.75
C ASN A 138 4.72 11.53 -4.95
N VAL A 139 3.52 11.90 -5.40
CA VAL A 139 3.15 13.31 -5.66
C VAL A 139 3.36 14.24 -4.45
N PRO A 140 2.82 13.96 -3.25
CA PRO A 140 3.00 14.83 -2.10
C PRO A 140 4.47 14.85 -1.63
N LEU A 141 5.23 13.76 -1.78
CA LEU A 141 6.66 13.76 -1.49
C LEU A 141 7.46 14.66 -2.43
N ILE A 142 7.15 14.64 -3.74
CA ILE A 142 7.75 15.55 -4.72
C ILE A 142 7.44 17.00 -4.36
N LEU A 143 6.19 17.32 -4.02
CA LEU A 143 5.78 18.67 -3.65
C LEU A 143 6.41 19.14 -2.34
N LEU A 144 6.53 18.25 -1.35
CA LEU A 144 7.23 18.50 -0.09
C LEU A 144 8.70 18.82 -0.35
N LEU A 145 9.39 17.99 -1.13
CA LEU A 145 10.80 18.21 -1.49
C LEU A 145 10.99 19.50 -2.29
N SER A 146 10.11 19.76 -3.26
CA SER A 146 10.08 21.01 -4.04
C SER A 146 9.97 22.23 -3.13
N SER A 147 9.08 22.18 -2.15
CA SER A 147 8.90 23.24 -1.16
C SER A 147 10.18 23.43 -0.32
N LEU A 148 10.79 22.33 0.14
CA LEU A 148 12.05 22.38 0.89
C LEU A 148 13.22 22.93 0.07
N PHE A 149 13.31 22.65 -1.22
CA PHE A 149 14.37 23.21 -2.08
C PHE A 149 14.24 24.71 -2.27
N ILE A 150 13.00 25.20 -2.42
CA ILE A 150 12.73 26.63 -2.55
C ILE A 150 13.10 27.34 -1.25
N ILE A 151 12.65 26.79 -0.11
CA ILE A 151 12.95 27.35 1.22
C ILE A 151 14.45 27.39 1.50
N ASN A 152 15.17 26.30 1.21
CA ASN A 152 16.59 26.18 1.55
C ASN A 152 17.53 26.64 0.43
N ASN A 153 16.99 27.26 -0.63
CA ASN A 153 17.73 27.73 -1.81
C ASN A 153 18.77 26.73 -2.33
N THR A 154 18.33 25.49 -2.58
CA THR A 154 19.22 24.38 -2.97
C THR A 154 19.36 24.26 -4.49
N SER A 155 20.38 23.53 -4.95
CA SER A 155 20.64 23.31 -6.39
C SER A 155 19.45 22.68 -7.12
N LYS A 156 19.18 23.18 -8.34
CA LYS A 156 18.16 22.65 -9.28
C LYS A 156 18.37 21.16 -9.61
N VAL A 157 19.58 20.63 -9.44
CA VAL A 157 19.90 19.21 -9.68
C VAL A 157 19.07 18.30 -8.77
N PHE A 158 18.90 18.65 -7.49
CA PHE A 158 18.14 17.82 -6.56
C PHE A 158 16.64 17.81 -6.85
N PHE A 159 16.13 18.91 -7.40
CA PHE A 159 14.76 18.99 -7.91
C PHE A 159 14.57 17.99 -9.06
N ILE A 160 15.45 17.99 -10.06
CA ILE A 160 15.39 17.06 -11.21
C ILE A 160 15.49 15.60 -10.74
N LEU A 161 16.41 15.29 -9.83
CA LEU A 161 16.57 13.95 -9.27
C LEU A 161 15.30 13.44 -8.56
N THR A 162 14.60 14.33 -7.86
CA THR A 162 13.33 13.99 -7.18
C THR A 162 12.28 13.51 -8.18
N PHE A 163 12.10 14.22 -9.30
CA PHE A 163 11.18 13.81 -10.37
C PHE A 163 11.65 12.53 -11.07
N ALA A 164 12.96 12.37 -11.30
CA ALA A 164 13.51 11.17 -11.92
C ALA A 164 13.25 9.92 -11.06
N PHE A 165 13.47 9.99 -9.74
CA PHE A 165 13.18 8.88 -8.84
C PHE A 165 11.69 8.56 -8.74
N ALA A 166 10.81 9.57 -8.85
CA ALA A 166 9.36 9.35 -8.92
C ALA A 166 8.96 8.62 -10.21
N ALA A 167 9.50 9.05 -11.35
CA ALA A 167 9.22 8.40 -12.63
C ALA A 167 9.70 6.95 -12.63
N LEU A 168 10.90 6.70 -12.10
CA LEU A 168 11.44 5.34 -11.94
C LEU A 168 10.59 4.49 -11.00
N SER A 169 10.07 5.04 -9.90
CA SER A 169 9.23 4.27 -8.98
C SER A 169 7.91 3.83 -9.63
N VAL A 170 7.26 4.73 -10.38
CA VAL A 170 6.06 4.43 -11.16
C VAL A 170 6.35 3.44 -12.30
N PHE A 171 7.50 3.56 -12.95
CA PHE A 171 7.93 2.60 -13.96
C PHE A 171 8.11 1.20 -13.36
N PHE A 172 8.83 1.05 -12.25
CA PHE A 172 9.06 -0.25 -11.64
C PHE A 172 7.79 -0.88 -11.05
N ILE A 173 6.89 -0.09 -10.45
CA ILE A 173 5.62 -0.62 -9.92
C ILE A 173 4.71 -1.13 -11.06
N SER A 174 4.80 -0.53 -12.26
CA SER A 174 3.96 -0.88 -13.41
C SER A 174 4.19 -2.33 -13.90
N PHE A 175 5.39 -2.88 -13.69
CA PHE A 175 5.69 -4.27 -14.01
C PHE A 175 4.87 -5.28 -13.20
N GLY A 176 4.33 -4.87 -12.04
CA GLY A 176 3.51 -5.73 -11.19
C GLY A 176 4.24 -6.96 -10.63
N THR A 177 5.58 -6.97 -10.69
CA THR A 177 6.43 -8.05 -10.15
C THR A 177 6.90 -7.73 -8.74
N LYS A 178 7.28 -8.75 -7.97
CA LYS A 178 7.90 -8.58 -6.64
C LYS A 178 9.16 -7.72 -6.71
N PHE A 179 9.97 -7.91 -7.75
CA PHE A 179 11.17 -7.11 -7.99
C PHE A 179 10.81 -5.66 -8.28
N GLY A 180 9.84 -5.43 -9.17
CA GLY A 180 9.34 -4.08 -9.48
C GLY A 180 8.82 -3.34 -8.26
N GLN A 181 8.10 -4.02 -7.36
CA GLN A 181 7.68 -3.42 -6.09
C GLN A 181 8.86 -3.03 -5.19
N ARG A 182 9.88 -3.90 -5.07
CA ARG A 182 11.08 -3.60 -4.27
C ARG A 182 11.89 -2.45 -4.86
N ALA A 183 12.06 -2.43 -6.18
CA ALA A 183 12.74 -1.36 -6.90
C ALA A 183 11.94 -0.04 -6.84
N ALA A 184 10.61 -0.09 -6.83
CA ALA A 184 9.80 1.11 -6.64
C ALA A 184 9.95 1.68 -5.22
N ASN A 185 10.01 0.83 -4.20
CA ASN A 185 10.18 1.25 -2.80
C ASN A 185 11.58 1.82 -2.48
N SER A 186 12.61 1.53 -3.29
CA SER A 186 13.93 2.16 -3.11
C SER A 186 13.92 3.66 -3.41
N SER A 187 12.90 4.17 -4.09
CA SER A 187 12.70 5.63 -4.29
C SER A 187 12.55 6.38 -2.96
N TYR A 188 11.94 5.78 -1.92
CA TYR A 188 11.86 6.39 -0.59
C TYR A 188 13.25 6.59 0.04
N ILE A 189 14.16 5.63 -0.15
CA ILE A 189 15.55 5.74 0.27
C ILE A 189 16.25 6.85 -0.52
N ALA A 190 16.02 6.93 -1.84
CA ALA A 190 16.58 7.97 -2.68
C ALA A 190 16.11 9.37 -2.25
N TYR A 191 14.82 9.56 -1.95
CA TYR A 191 14.29 10.81 -1.40
C TYR A 191 14.93 11.15 -0.06
N ALA A 192 15.10 10.17 0.83
CA ALA A 192 15.75 10.37 2.11
C ALA A 192 17.19 10.87 1.97
N ILE A 193 17.97 10.28 1.05
CA ILE A 193 19.34 10.72 0.79
C ILE A 193 19.35 12.18 0.33
N ILE A 194 18.43 12.56 -0.55
CA ILE A 194 18.30 13.95 -0.98
C ILE A 194 17.98 14.87 0.20
N ILE A 195 17.06 14.47 1.09
CA ILE A 195 16.70 15.26 2.28
C ILE A 195 17.90 15.42 3.22
N LEU A 196 18.70 14.37 3.43
CA LEU A 196 19.89 14.44 4.28
C LEU A 196 20.92 15.45 3.78
N VAL A 197 21.07 15.58 2.45
CA VAL A 197 21.96 16.58 1.85
C VAL A 197 21.46 18.02 2.13
N ILE A 198 20.15 18.22 2.16
CA ILE A 198 19.53 19.53 2.46
C ILE A 198 19.52 19.81 3.97
N ALA A 199 19.44 18.76 4.79
CA ALA A 199 19.11 18.88 6.21
C ALA A 199 20.05 19.82 6.99
N LYS A 200 21.34 19.90 6.63
CA LYS A 200 22.33 20.83 7.25
C LYS A 200 22.26 20.89 8.80
N GLY A 201 22.01 19.76 9.46
CA GLY A 201 21.87 19.68 10.93
C GLY A 201 20.46 19.91 11.48
N ASN A 202 19.45 20.14 10.63
CA ASN A 202 18.06 20.20 11.03
C ASN A 202 17.56 18.81 11.46
N VAL A 203 17.20 18.70 12.75
CA VAL A 203 16.74 17.46 13.37
C VAL A 203 15.43 16.95 12.74
N SER A 204 14.51 17.85 12.39
CA SER A 204 13.21 17.48 11.78
C SER A 204 13.41 16.85 10.40
N LEU A 205 14.28 17.45 9.56
CA LEU A 205 14.60 16.91 8.24
C LEU A 205 15.39 15.60 8.31
N THR A 206 16.33 15.51 9.25
CA THR A 206 17.07 14.26 9.51
C THR A 206 16.12 13.14 9.95
N GLY A 207 15.20 13.43 10.87
CA GLY A 207 14.19 12.47 11.33
C GLY A 207 13.28 11.99 10.20
N LEU A 208 12.81 12.92 9.35
CA LEU A 208 12.05 12.59 8.13
C LEU A 208 12.83 11.64 7.21
N ALA A 209 14.10 11.93 6.94
CA ALA A 209 14.92 11.08 6.09
C ALA A 209 15.09 9.66 6.66
N VAL A 210 15.38 9.56 7.97
CA VAL A 210 15.49 8.25 8.64
C VAL A 210 14.20 7.45 8.51
N MET A 211 13.03 8.08 8.69
CA MET A 211 11.74 7.42 8.55
C MET A 211 11.49 6.94 7.11
N LEU A 212 11.86 7.73 6.10
CA LEU A 212 11.76 7.33 4.69
C LEU A 212 12.72 6.17 4.34
N ILE A 213 13.91 6.12 4.94
CA ILE A 213 14.83 4.97 4.82
C ILE A 213 14.18 3.72 5.39
N ILE A 214 13.65 3.80 6.61
CA ILE A 214 12.94 2.68 7.26
C ILE A 214 11.76 2.22 6.41
N ALA A 215 10.97 3.15 5.88
CA ALA A 215 9.84 2.86 5.00
C ALA A 215 10.23 2.15 3.71
N GLY A 216 11.39 2.50 3.14
CA GLY A 216 11.93 1.83 1.95
C GLY A 216 12.52 0.45 2.25
N LEU A 217 13.18 0.29 3.40
CA LEU A 217 13.84 -0.97 3.78
C LEU A 217 12.86 -2.07 4.21
N ILE A 218 11.79 -1.74 4.95
CA ILE A 218 10.82 -2.74 5.45
C ILE A 218 10.26 -3.61 4.30
N PRO A 219 9.76 -3.05 3.18
CA PRO A 219 9.28 -3.83 2.05
C PRO A 219 10.38 -4.62 1.30
N MET A 220 11.64 -4.18 1.38
CA MET A 220 12.76 -4.87 0.75
C MET A 220 13.16 -6.13 1.54
N LEU A 221 13.11 -6.04 2.89
CA LEU A 221 13.55 -7.09 3.80
C LEU A 221 12.46 -8.12 4.16
N THR A 222 11.17 -7.77 4.02
CA THR A 222 10.08 -8.69 4.38
C THR A 222 9.65 -9.59 3.21
N PRO A 223 9.45 -10.90 3.45
CA PRO A 223 8.97 -11.82 2.41
C PRO A 223 7.53 -11.49 2.01
N SER A 224 7.37 -11.10 0.75
CA SER A 224 6.10 -10.64 0.17
C SER A 224 5.04 -11.74 0.13
N ARG A 225 4.07 -11.64 1.05
CA ARG A 225 2.68 -12.07 0.86
C ARG A 225 1.78 -10.92 1.24
N TRP A 226 1.66 -9.96 0.31
CA TRP A 226 0.60 -8.94 0.25
C TRP A 226 0.09 -8.45 1.61
N HIS A 227 0.85 -7.57 2.25
CA HIS A 227 0.58 -6.64 3.39
C HIS A 227 1.88 -6.64 4.22
N LYS A 228 2.52 -5.51 4.51
CA LYS A 228 1.99 -4.31 5.14
C LYS A 228 2.80 -3.11 4.64
N PRO A 229 2.18 -2.07 4.08
CA PRO A 229 2.85 -0.78 4.06
C PRO A 229 2.72 -0.20 5.47
N ALA A 230 3.74 -0.40 6.30
CA ALA A 230 3.99 0.45 7.47
C ALA A 230 4.37 1.89 7.04
N THR A 231 3.91 2.33 5.86
CA THR A 231 4.25 3.62 5.25
C THR A 231 3.32 4.71 5.73
N ASN A 232 2.08 4.42 6.12
CA ASN A 232 1.13 5.48 6.50
C ASN A 232 1.62 6.26 7.74
N GLY A 233 2.23 5.56 8.71
CA GLY A 233 2.89 6.20 9.84
C GLY A 233 4.08 7.07 9.43
N VAL A 234 4.87 6.65 8.44
CA VAL A 234 5.99 7.44 7.91
C VAL A 234 5.50 8.69 7.20
N PHE A 235 4.40 8.60 6.43
CA PHE A 235 3.77 9.74 5.76
C PHE A 235 3.15 10.70 6.79
N LEU A 236 2.59 10.19 7.88
CA LEU A 236 2.09 11.02 8.99
C LEU A 236 3.23 11.75 9.70
N VAL A 237 4.33 11.06 10.02
CA VAL A 237 5.51 11.72 10.61
C VAL A 237 6.09 12.75 9.65
N ALA A 238 6.17 12.43 8.36
CA ALA A 238 6.69 13.34 7.35
C ALA A 238 5.90 14.65 7.26
N THR A 239 4.58 14.54 7.30
CA THR A 239 3.68 15.70 7.25
C THR A 239 3.74 16.53 8.53
N VAL A 240 3.83 15.90 9.70
CA VAL A 240 4.02 16.59 10.98
C VAL A 240 5.36 17.34 11.00
N SER A 241 6.45 16.67 10.63
CA SER A 241 7.78 17.28 10.52
C SER A 241 7.80 18.47 9.58
N PHE A 242 7.15 18.34 8.41
CA PHE A 242 7.04 19.41 7.43
C PHE A 242 6.19 20.58 7.94
N PHE A 243 5.04 20.30 8.56
CA PHE A 243 4.17 21.33 9.14
C PHE A 243 4.91 22.17 10.18
N PHE A 244 5.62 21.55 11.12
CA PHE A 244 6.37 22.30 12.13
C PHE A 244 7.56 23.06 11.55
N GLN A 245 8.30 22.45 10.61
CA GLN A 245 9.39 23.15 9.93
C GLN A 245 8.87 24.40 9.22
N TYR A 246 7.71 24.28 8.59
CA TYR A 246 7.08 25.36 7.86
C TYR A 246 6.49 26.43 8.78
N LEU A 247 5.88 26.04 9.90
CA LEU A 247 5.34 26.96 10.89
C LEU A 247 6.42 27.82 11.55
N LEU A 248 7.66 27.31 11.66
CA LEU A 248 8.82 28.07 12.13
C LEU A 248 9.37 29.08 11.11
N LEU A 249 9.03 28.94 9.82
CA LEU A 249 9.50 29.82 8.74
C LEU A 249 8.52 30.97 8.43
N LEU A 250 7.26 30.83 8.86
CA LEU A 250 6.22 31.86 8.82
C LEU A 250 6.16 32.65 10.12
#